data_AF-A0A6A5KN63-F1
#
_entry.id   AF-A0A6A5KN63-F1
#
_cell.length_a   1.000
_cell.length_b   1.000
_cell.length_c   1.000
_cell.angle_alpha   90.00
_cell.angle_beta   90.00
_cell.angle_gamma   90.00
#
_symmetry.space_group_name_H-M   'P 1'
#
loop_
_entity.id
_entity.type
_entity.pdbx_description
1 polymer ?
#
loop_
_entity_poly.entity_id
_entity_poly.type
_entity_poly.pdbx_seq_one_letter_code
_entity_poly.pdbx_strand_id
1 'polypeptide(L)' 'PATVNRVHRRVIVRDYGKAIYKASSPASLLAALEQCIDGYESLHTRGGMLQRDISPNNLMVNKDAENPSWPAFLIDLD' A
#
# COMPACT_ATOMS: atom_id res chain seq x y z
N PRO A 1 30.53 -14.15 -18.58
CA PRO A 1 29.37 -15.07 -18.47
C PRO A 1 28.05 -14.29 -18.53
N ALA A 2 27.23 -14.53 -19.56
CA ALA A 2 25.91 -13.91 -19.68
C ALA A 2 24.97 -14.41 -18.57
N THR A 3 24.26 -13.51 -17.91
CA THR A 3 23.30 -13.83 -16.85
C THR A 3 21.98 -14.32 -17.48
N VAL A 4 21.85 -15.63 -17.65
CA VAL A 4 20.73 -16.28 -18.38
C VAL A 4 19.42 -16.34 -17.58
N ASN A 5 19.40 -15.93 -16.31
CA ASN A 5 18.26 -16.15 -15.38
C ASN A 5 17.51 -14.88 -14.97
N ARG A 6 17.19 -13.97 -15.90
CA ARG A 6 16.26 -12.87 -15.63
C ARG A 6 14.90 -13.14 -16.29
N VAL A 7 13.96 -13.63 -15.50
CA VAL A 7 12.56 -13.79 -15.93
C VAL A 7 11.81 -12.51 -15.60
N HIS A 8 11.27 -11.83 -16.62
CA HIS A 8 10.40 -10.68 -16.40
C HIS A 8 9.03 -11.14 -15.91
N ARG A 9 8.59 -10.64 -14.77
CA ARG A 9 7.25 -10.89 -14.21
C ARG A 9 6.52 -9.56 -14.07
N ARG A 10 5.22 -9.55 -14.33
CA ARG A 10 4.36 -8.37 -14.20
C ARG A 10 3.16 -8.72 -13.32
N VAL A 11 2.89 -7.86 -12.35
CA VAL A 11 1.66 -7.89 -11.55
C VAL A 11 0.81 -6.69 -11.98
N ILE A 12 -0.48 -6.90 -12.24
CA ILE A 12 -1.43 -5.83 -12.54
C ILE A 12 -2.30 -5.65 -11.29
N VAL A 13 -2.28 -4.47 -10.72
CA VAL A 13 -3.05 -4.11 -9.52
C VAL A 13 -4.05 -3.01 -9.84
N ARG A 14 -5.06 -2.82 -8.98
CA ARG A 14 -5.99 -1.70 -9.07
C ARG A 14 -5.27 -0.39 -8.78
N ASP A 15 -5.77 0.72 -9.31
CA ASP A 15 -5.33 2.04 -8.89
C ASP A 15 -5.90 2.35 -7.50
N TYR A 16 -5.07 2.19 -6.46
CA TYR A 16 -5.44 2.38 -5.07
C TYR A 16 -5.24 3.83 -4.58
N GLY A 17 -5.00 4.77 -5.50
CA GLY A 17 -4.95 6.19 -5.20
C GLY A 17 -3.52 6.75 -5.22
N LYS A 18 -3.21 7.64 -4.28
CA LYS A 18 -1.94 8.39 -4.26
C LYS A 18 -1.16 8.06 -3.00
N ALA A 19 0.16 8.19 -3.06
CA ALA A 19 0.99 8.07 -1.87
C ALA A 19 0.53 9.00 -0.74
N ILE A 20 0.65 8.56 0.50
CA ILE A 20 0.04 9.17 1.70
C ILE A 20 0.46 10.64 1.91
N TYR A 21 1.68 11.01 1.52
CA TYR A 21 2.17 12.39 1.61
C TYR A 21 1.45 13.36 0.64
N LYS A 22 0.65 12.83 -0.29
CA LYS A 22 -0.23 13.61 -1.17
C LYS A 22 -1.65 13.74 -0.62
N ALA A 23 -1.89 13.35 0.64
CA ALA A 23 -3.16 13.55 1.33
C ALA A 23 -3.65 15.01 1.19
N SER A 24 -4.96 15.20 1.00
CA SER A 24 -5.54 16.53 0.77
C SER A 24 -5.77 17.32 2.06
N SER A 25 -5.77 16.64 3.21
CA SER A 25 -5.96 17.26 4.52
C SER A 25 -5.27 16.45 5.62
N PRO A 26 -4.95 17.06 6.78
CA PRO A 26 -4.44 16.34 7.95
C PRO A 26 -5.38 15.22 8.42
N ALA A 27 -6.70 15.43 8.35
CA ALA A 27 -7.67 14.39 8.70
C ALA A 27 -7.58 13.17 7.77
N SER A 28 -7.47 13.40 6.45
CA SER A 28 -7.30 12.29 5.49
C SER A 28 -5.96 11.57 5.67
N LEU A 29 -4.91 12.28 6.09
CA LEU A 29 -3.61 11.69 6.38
C LEU A 29 -3.68 10.75 7.59
N LEU A 30 -4.30 11.20 8.68
CA LEU A 30 -4.43 10.42 9.91
C LEU A 30 -5.31 9.18 9.69
N ALA A 31 -6.45 9.33 9.03
CA ALA A 31 -7.33 8.21 8.71
C ALA A 31 -6.63 7.18 7.81
N ALA A 32 -5.83 7.63 6.84
CA ALA A 32 -5.07 6.71 6.00
C ALA A 32 -3.98 5.98 6.77
N LEU A 33 -3.30 6.67 7.70
CA LEU A 33 -2.25 6.09 8.52
C LEU A 33 -2.79 5.01 9.47
N GLU A 34 -3.89 5.29 10.15
CA GLU A 34 -4.60 4.32 11.01
C GLU A 34 -4.90 3.03 10.24
N GLN A 35 -5.53 3.17 9.07
CA GLN A 35 -5.90 2.04 8.22
C GLN A 35 -4.69 1.28 7.65
N CYS A 36 -3.56 1.97 7.41
CA CYS A 36 -2.31 1.31 7.02
C CYS A 36 -1.73 0.47 8.17
N ILE A 37 -1.82 0.95 9.42
CA ILE A 37 -1.36 0.20 10.60
C ILE A 37 -2.18 -1.08 10.75
N ASP A 38 -3.50 -0.99 10.66
CA ASP A 38 -4.40 -2.17 10.67
C ASP A 38 -4.08 -3.12 9.51
N GLY A 39 -3.74 -2.57 8.34
CA GLY A 39 -3.28 -3.33 7.19
C GLY A 39 -2.02 -4.15 7.48
N TYR A 40 -0.99 -3.53 8.08
CA TYR A 40 0.26 -4.22 8.45
C TYR A 40 0.03 -5.27 9.55
N GLU A 41 -0.78 -4.95 10.55
CA GLU A 41 -1.15 -5.92 11.60
C GLU A 41 -1.84 -7.13 10.97
N SER A 42 -2.78 -6.91 10.05
CA SER A 42 -3.46 -7.97 9.32
C SER A 42 -2.49 -8.81 8.46
N LEU A 43 -1.57 -8.17 7.74
CA LEU A 43 -0.53 -8.86 6.96
C LEU A 43 0.29 -9.79 7.85
N HIS A 44 0.68 -9.33 9.02
CA HIS A 44 1.45 -10.11 9.97
C HIS A 44 0.61 -11.24 10.60
N THR A 45 -0.54 -10.92 11.18
CA THR A 45 -1.33 -11.84 12.01
C THR A 45 -2.17 -12.82 11.20
N ARG A 46 -2.74 -12.37 10.07
CA ARG A 46 -3.60 -13.18 9.19
C ARG A 46 -2.88 -13.67 7.95
N GLY A 47 -1.98 -12.86 7.40
CA GLY A 47 -1.20 -13.18 6.21
C GLY A 47 0.08 -13.96 6.50
N GLY A 48 0.54 -14.00 7.76
CA GLY A 48 1.83 -14.62 8.13
C GLY A 48 3.04 -13.92 7.50
N MET A 49 2.87 -12.67 7.04
CA MET A 49 3.89 -11.91 6.32
C MET A 49 4.30 -10.68 7.14
N LEU A 50 5.58 -10.62 7.49
CA LEU A 50 6.18 -9.41 8.05
C LEU A 50 6.73 -8.56 6.90
N GLN A 51 5.96 -7.57 6.46
CA GLN A 51 6.41 -6.60 5.47
C GLN A 51 7.37 -5.61 6.13
N ARG A 52 8.57 -5.50 5.54
CA ARG A 52 9.70 -4.75 6.14
C ARG A 52 9.95 -3.42 5.44
N ASP A 53 9.40 -3.23 4.24
CA ASP A 53 9.55 -2.01 3.47
C ASP A 53 8.45 -0.99 3.79
N ILE A 54 8.52 -0.45 5.00
CA ILE A 54 7.60 0.58 5.46
C ILE A 54 8.13 1.94 5.03
N SER A 55 7.49 2.54 4.02
CA SER A 55 7.83 3.88 3.54
C SER A 55 6.58 4.68 3.16
N PRO A 56 6.62 6.04 3.20
CA PRO A 56 5.49 6.87 2.77
C PRO A 56 5.06 6.68 1.31
N ASN A 57 5.92 6.07 0.47
CA ASN A 57 5.57 5.75 -0.92
C ASN A 57 4.69 4.50 -1.03
N ASN A 58 4.79 3.59 -0.05
CA ASN A 58 4.08 2.31 -0.04
C ASN A 58 2.73 2.40 0.67
N LEU A 59 2.47 3.53 1.34
CA LEU A 59 1.19 3.84 1.97
C LEU A 59 0.34 4.66 0.99
N MET A 60 -0.82 4.15 0.61
CA MET A 60 -1.71 4.79 -0.34
C MET A 60 -2.92 5.39 0.39
N VAL A 61 -3.27 6.63 0.05
CA VAL A 61 -4.52 7.27 0.43
C VAL A 61 -5.48 7.22 -0.74
N ASN A 62 -6.67 6.67 -0.50
CA ASN A 62 -7.74 6.69 -1.47
C ASN A 62 -8.44 8.06 -1.42
N LYS A 63 -8.66 8.63 -2.60
CA LYS A 63 -9.37 9.90 -2.77
C LYS A 63 -10.71 9.74 -3.48
N ASP A 64 -11.06 8.50 -3.83
CA ASP A 64 -12.28 8.19 -4.52
C ASP A 64 -13.47 8.31 -3.57
N ALA A 65 -14.20 9.42 -3.71
CA ALA A 65 -15.41 9.68 -2.94
C ALA A 65 -16.54 8.68 -3.30
N GLU A 66 -16.49 8.06 -4.49
CA GLU A 66 -17.44 7.05 -4.94
C GLU A 66 -17.12 5.66 -4.35
N ASN A 67 -15.90 5.46 -3.82
CA ASN A 67 -15.52 4.22 -3.17
C ASN A 67 -14.85 4.48 -1.80
N PRO A 68 -15.62 4.91 -0.79
CA PRO A 68 -15.11 5.17 0.55
C PRO A 68 -14.71 3.89 1.30
N SER A 69 -15.04 2.71 0.78
CA SER A 69 -14.84 1.42 1.46
C SER A 69 -13.38 1.10 1.75
N TRP A 70 -12.44 1.68 1.00
CA TRP A 70 -11.00 1.47 1.18
C TRP A 70 -10.28 2.81 1.29
N PRO A 71 -10.28 3.46 2.46
CA PRO A 71 -9.66 4.78 2.63
C PRO A 71 -8.13 4.76 2.48
N ALA A 72 -7.49 3.60 2.65
CA ALA A 72 -6.06 3.42 2.44
C ALA A 72 -5.71 2.01 1.95
N PHE A 73 -4.51 1.85 1.39
CA PHE A 73 -4.01 0.58 0.86
C PHE A 73 -2.47 0.49 0.99
N LEU A 74 -1.96 -0.73 1.16
CA LEU A 74 -0.52 -1.02 1.20
C LEU A 74 -0.07 -1.60 -0.14
N ILE A 75 0.95 -1.01 -0.76
CA ILE A 75 1.60 -1.55 -1.95
C ILE A 75 3.03 -1.99 -1.61
N ASP A 76 3.71 -2.60 -2.58
CA ASP A 76 5.09 -3.10 -2.44
C ASP A 76 5.22 -4.11 -1.29
N LEU A 77 4.66 -5.30 -1.52
CA LEU A 77 4.57 -6.41 -0.57
C LEU A 77 5.67 -7.47 -0.79
N ASP A 78 6.80 -7.07 -1.38
CA ASP A 78 7.90 -7.96 -1.76
C ASP A 78 8.82 -8.39 -0.60
#